data_AF-K9VRA5-F1
#
_entry.id   AF-K9VRA5-F1
#
_cell.length_a   1.000
_cell.length_b   1.000
_cell.length_c   1.000
_cell.angle_alpha   90.00
_cell.angle_beta   90.00
_cell.angle_gamma   90.00
#
_symmetry.space_group_name_H-M   'P 1'
#
loop_
_entity.id
_entity.type
_entity.pdbx_description
1 polymer ?
#
loop_
_entity_poly.entity_id
_entity_poly.type
_entity_poly.pdbx_seq_one_letter_code
_entity_poly.pdbx_strand_id
1 'polypeptide(L)'
;MNDEAVIFLNNLLQQEPSRVQSWLNSVWEDRQQVPINFNWLGLAETAAFKASDLASKSEEYRQSSLIWAQIAVLVYNFLARNRSNGAIRESLIESLMNLRLYMILQLGARVDDPVLDPALIISCFFENLEFSYEDTLAKASVWKKLFRDNIPEAISQKLESDMEELRSLKKLKLRLGIIKTLLENNRIAPNQVLQAWVSIWENLP
;
A
#
# COMPACT_ATOMS: atom_id res chain seq x y z
N MET A 1 2.83 -30.54 -6.53
CA MET A 1 3.01 -29.07 -6.46
C MET A 1 3.66 -28.64 -7.77
N ASN A 2 3.22 -27.52 -8.34
CA ASN A 2 3.64 -27.12 -9.69
C ASN A 2 5.05 -26.53 -9.65
N ASP A 3 6.08 -27.40 -9.69
CA ASP A 3 7.50 -27.01 -9.63
C ASP A 3 7.86 -26.01 -10.74
N GLU A 4 7.20 -26.08 -11.90
CA GLU A 4 7.45 -25.21 -13.04
C GLU A 4 7.18 -23.73 -12.73
N ALA A 5 6.07 -23.39 -12.07
CA ALA A 5 5.74 -22.00 -11.74
C ALA A 5 6.71 -21.40 -10.72
N VAL A 6 7.18 -22.23 -9.78
CA VAL A 6 8.16 -21.85 -8.75
C VAL A 6 9.54 -21.65 -9.38
N ILE A 7 9.98 -22.60 -10.20
CA ILE A 7 11.25 -22.51 -10.95
C ILE A 7 11.24 -21.28 -11.86
N PHE A 8 10.12 -21.05 -12.56
CA PHE A 8 9.97 -19.89 -13.44
C PHE A 8 10.06 -18.57 -12.67
N LEU A 9 9.35 -18.42 -11.54
CA LEU A 9 9.45 -17.23 -10.71
C LEU A 9 10.87 -17.01 -10.20
N ASN A 10 11.53 -18.06 -9.70
CA ASN A 10 12.90 -17.98 -9.21
C ASN A 10 13.86 -17.52 -10.32
N ASN A 11 13.76 -18.10 -11.52
CA ASN A 11 14.58 -17.71 -12.67
C ASN A 11 14.31 -16.26 -13.12
N LEU A 12 13.05 -15.83 -13.09
CA LEU A 12 12.65 -14.46 -13.43
C LEU A 12 13.27 -13.45 -12.45
N LEU A 13 13.24 -13.74 -11.13
CA LEU A 13 13.76 -12.88 -10.08
C LEU A 13 15.30 -12.76 -10.03
N GLN A 14 16.02 -13.64 -10.75
CA GLN A 14 17.46 -13.53 -10.97
C GLN A 14 17.82 -12.66 -12.18
N GLN A 15 16.85 -12.24 -12.99
CA GLN A 15 17.11 -11.35 -14.13
C GLN A 15 17.26 -9.90 -13.69
N GLU A 16 17.90 -9.11 -14.56
CA GLU A 16 17.90 -7.65 -14.46
C GLU A 16 16.48 -7.08 -14.45
N PRO A 17 16.19 -6.02 -13.68
CA PRO A 17 14.84 -5.47 -13.53
C PRO A 17 14.20 -5.09 -14.86
N SER A 18 14.97 -4.52 -15.80
CA SER A 18 14.48 -4.16 -17.13
C SER A 18 13.97 -5.36 -17.93
N ARG A 19 14.58 -6.54 -17.76
CA ARG A 19 14.12 -7.79 -18.41
C ARG A 19 12.83 -8.28 -17.78
N VAL A 20 12.72 -8.22 -16.46
CA VAL A 20 11.47 -8.58 -15.75
C VAL A 20 10.33 -7.64 -16.13
N GLN A 21 10.60 -6.34 -16.23
CA GLN A 21 9.61 -5.36 -16.69
C GLN A 21 9.18 -5.61 -18.14
N SER A 22 10.13 -5.92 -19.03
CA SER A 22 9.83 -6.25 -20.43
C SER A 22 9.00 -7.53 -20.58
N TRP A 23 9.31 -8.55 -19.77
CA TRP A 23 8.50 -9.77 -19.66
C TRP A 23 7.08 -9.43 -19.22
N LEU A 24 6.94 -8.64 -18.16
CA LEU A 24 5.66 -8.28 -17.59
C LEU A 24 4.79 -7.47 -18.57
N ASN A 25 5.38 -6.54 -19.33
CA ASN A 25 4.70 -5.83 -20.41
C ASN A 25 4.21 -6.82 -21.49
N SER A 26 5.05 -7.76 -21.91
CA SER A 26 4.68 -8.76 -22.92
C SER A 26 3.55 -9.68 -22.45
N VAL A 27 3.46 -9.95 -21.14
CA VAL A 27 2.34 -10.66 -20.54
C VAL A 27 1.05 -9.84 -20.62
N TRP A 28 1.08 -8.55 -20.26
CA TRP A 28 -0.11 -7.71 -20.32
C TRP A 28 -0.58 -7.38 -21.73
N GLU A 29 0.32 -7.49 -22.71
CA GLU A 29 0.01 -7.33 -24.14
C GLU A 29 -0.35 -8.67 -24.81
N ASP A 30 -0.62 -9.72 -24.02
CA ASP A 30 -0.99 -11.07 -24.47
C ASP A 30 0.03 -11.72 -25.44
N ARG A 31 1.27 -11.22 -25.47
CA ARG A 31 2.36 -11.75 -26.31
C ARG A 31 3.12 -12.90 -25.66
N GLN A 32 3.00 -13.07 -24.35
CA GLN A 32 3.65 -14.14 -23.62
C GLN A 32 2.71 -14.77 -22.60
N GLN A 33 2.66 -16.10 -22.59
CA GLN A 33 1.87 -16.85 -21.61
C GLN A 33 2.57 -16.90 -20.25
N VAL A 34 1.74 -16.88 -19.22
CA VAL A 34 2.17 -17.04 -17.82
C VAL A 34 1.93 -18.48 -17.40
N PRO A 35 2.87 -19.12 -16.69
CA PRO A 35 2.65 -20.47 -16.16
C PRO A 35 1.36 -20.58 -15.34
N ILE A 36 0.68 -21.72 -15.44
CA ILE A 36 -0.52 -21.99 -14.64
C ILE A 36 -0.14 -21.93 -13.15
N ASN A 37 -0.95 -21.23 -12.35
CA ASN A 37 -0.72 -20.98 -10.93
C ASN A 37 0.54 -20.14 -10.62
N PHE A 38 0.95 -19.25 -11.53
CA PHE A 38 2.06 -18.34 -11.27
C PHE A 38 1.85 -17.50 -10.00
N ASN A 39 2.88 -17.44 -9.17
CA ASN A 39 2.85 -16.74 -7.89
C ASN A 39 3.08 -15.23 -8.08
N TRP A 40 2.02 -14.53 -8.52
CA TRP A 40 1.99 -13.08 -8.68
C TRP A 40 2.31 -12.33 -7.38
N LEU A 41 1.86 -12.82 -6.23
CA LEU A 41 2.11 -12.17 -4.94
C LEU A 41 3.61 -12.24 -4.60
N GLY A 42 4.24 -13.40 -4.77
CA GLY A 42 5.68 -13.57 -4.56
C GLY A 42 6.53 -12.69 -5.49
N LEU A 43 6.08 -12.46 -6.73
CA LEU A 43 6.71 -11.49 -7.63
C LEU A 43 6.63 -10.07 -7.07
N ALA A 44 5.44 -9.62 -6.63
CA ALA A 44 5.23 -8.27 -6.10
C ALA A 44 6.05 -8.04 -4.81
N GLU A 45 6.01 -8.99 -3.88
CA GLU A 45 6.73 -8.91 -2.60
C GLU A 45 8.25 -8.88 -2.81
N THR A 46 8.77 -9.76 -3.68
CA THR A 46 10.22 -9.80 -3.95
C THR A 46 10.67 -8.55 -4.71
N ALA A 47 9.88 -8.07 -5.66
CA ALA A 47 10.16 -6.83 -6.37
C ALA A 47 10.16 -5.62 -5.41
N ALA A 48 9.19 -5.54 -4.50
CA ALA A 48 9.14 -4.49 -3.48
C ALA A 48 10.36 -4.54 -2.56
N PHE A 49 10.76 -5.74 -2.12
CA PHE A 49 11.96 -5.93 -1.31
C PHE A 49 13.23 -5.49 -2.05
N LYS A 50 13.44 -5.93 -3.29
CA LYS A 50 14.60 -5.52 -4.12
C LYS A 50 14.60 -4.01 -4.36
N ALA A 51 13.44 -3.40 -4.61
CA ALA A 51 13.33 -1.96 -4.77
C ALA A 51 13.85 -1.22 -3.53
N SER A 52 13.36 -1.60 -2.35
CA SER A 52 13.74 -0.98 -1.09
C SER A 52 15.21 -1.20 -0.73
N ASP A 53 15.71 -2.44 -0.88
CA ASP A 53 17.12 -2.77 -0.66
C ASP A 53 18.04 -1.91 -1.53
N LEU A 54 17.72 -1.79 -2.83
CA LEU A 54 18.51 -0.98 -3.76
C LEU A 54 18.38 0.53 -3.52
N ALA A 55 17.21 1.02 -3.08
CA ALA A 55 16.99 2.44 -2.80
C ALA A 55 17.86 2.97 -1.66
N SER A 56 18.21 2.10 -0.71
CA SER A 56 19.08 2.43 0.43
C SER A 56 20.58 2.38 0.12
N LYS A 57 20.95 1.97 -1.11
CA LYS A 57 22.34 1.87 -1.57
C LYS A 57 22.79 3.15 -2.29
N SER A 58 23.92 3.07 -2.99
CA SER A 58 24.48 4.13 -3.81
C SER A 58 23.56 4.55 -4.97
N GLU A 59 23.76 5.78 -5.45
CA GLU A 59 23.01 6.40 -6.56
C GLU A 59 23.03 5.56 -7.85
N GLU A 60 24.05 4.75 -8.07
CA GLU A 60 24.16 3.84 -9.23
C GLU A 60 23.00 2.83 -9.32
N TYR A 61 22.39 2.47 -8.18
CA TYR A 61 21.29 1.51 -8.12
C TYR A 61 19.91 2.16 -8.23
N ARG A 62 19.84 3.50 -8.28
CA ARG A 62 18.58 4.25 -8.29
C ARG A 62 17.65 3.81 -9.42
N GLN A 63 18.18 3.64 -10.62
CA GLN A 63 17.37 3.22 -11.77
C GLN A 63 16.81 1.81 -11.59
N SER A 64 17.64 0.87 -11.15
CA SER A 64 17.22 -0.52 -10.89
C SER A 64 16.19 -0.59 -9.76
N SER A 65 16.38 0.21 -8.71
CA SER A 65 15.41 0.34 -7.61
C SER A 65 14.04 0.83 -8.10
N LEU A 66 14.01 1.86 -8.95
CA LEU A 66 12.77 2.38 -9.51
C LEU A 66 12.05 1.37 -10.41
N ILE A 67 12.77 0.63 -11.24
CA ILE A 67 12.15 -0.39 -12.10
C ILE A 67 11.54 -1.52 -11.25
N TRP A 68 12.25 -1.98 -10.20
CA TRP A 68 11.69 -2.96 -9.26
C TRP A 68 10.45 -2.43 -8.55
N ALA A 69 10.44 -1.16 -8.13
CA ALA A 69 9.26 -0.56 -7.53
C ALA A 69 8.08 -0.47 -8.51
N GLN A 70 8.33 -0.14 -9.78
CA GLN A 70 7.31 -0.11 -10.83
C GLN A 70 6.71 -1.51 -11.05
N ILE A 71 7.54 -2.55 -11.14
CA ILE A 71 7.09 -3.94 -11.23
C ILE A 71 6.17 -4.28 -10.06
N ALA A 72 6.61 -4.01 -8.82
CA ALA A 72 5.82 -4.30 -7.63
C ALA A 72 4.47 -3.55 -7.63
N VAL A 73 4.47 -2.24 -7.91
CA VAL A 73 3.25 -1.42 -7.99
C VAL A 73 2.27 -1.96 -9.02
N LEU A 74 2.76 -2.32 -10.21
CA LEU A 74 1.90 -2.83 -11.28
C LEU A 74 1.28 -4.19 -10.91
N VAL A 75 2.07 -5.09 -10.33
CA VAL A 75 1.57 -6.41 -9.91
C VAL A 75 0.62 -6.29 -8.71
N TYR A 76 0.89 -5.42 -7.74
CA TYR A 76 -0.05 -5.14 -6.64
C TYR A 76 -1.37 -4.58 -7.15
N ASN A 77 -1.35 -3.63 -8.09
CA ASN A 77 -2.57 -3.11 -8.72
C ASN A 77 -3.34 -4.19 -9.47
N PHE A 78 -2.64 -5.04 -10.23
CA PHE A 78 -3.25 -6.19 -10.91
C PHE A 78 -3.94 -7.12 -9.90
N LEU A 79 -3.27 -7.47 -8.81
CA LEU A 79 -3.84 -8.33 -7.77
C LEU A 79 -5.03 -7.67 -7.08
N ALA A 80 -4.93 -6.39 -6.70
CA ALA A 80 -6.01 -5.69 -6.00
C ALA A 80 -7.29 -5.57 -6.84
N ARG A 81 -7.16 -5.45 -8.17
CA ARG A 81 -8.31 -5.39 -9.10
C ARG A 81 -8.96 -6.75 -9.35
N ASN A 82 -8.19 -7.84 -9.32
CA ASN A 82 -8.66 -9.18 -9.68
C ASN A 82 -9.06 -10.05 -8.47
N ARG A 83 -8.92 -9.55 -7.24
CA ARG A 83 -9.31 -10.27 -6.02
C ARG A 83 -10.70 -9.84 -5.57
N SER A 84 -11.60 -10.81 -5.39
CA SER A 84 -12.93 -10.60 -4.82
C SER A 84 -12.94 -10.50 -3.28
N ASN A 85 -11.89 -11.01 -2.62
CA ASN A 85 -11.76 -10.94 -1.16
C ASN A 85 -11.30 -9.54 -0.73
N GLY A 86 -12.20 -8.79 -0.08
CA GLY A 86 -11.93 -7.45 0.42
C GLY A 86 -10.71 -7.36 1.33
N ALA A 87 -10.54 -8.27 2.30
CA ALA A 87 -9.40 -8.22 3.23
C ALA A 87 -8.04 -8.38 2.52
N ILE A 88 -7.97 -9.27 1.52
CA ILE A 88 -6.75 -9.45 0.71
C ILE A 88 -6.50 -8.21 -0.16
N ARG A 89 -7.55 -7.67 -0.78
CA ARG A 89 -7.46 -6.42 -1.55
C ARG A 89 -6.90 -5.29 -0.69
N GLU A 90 -7.40 -5.13 0.53
CA GLU A 90 -6.94 -4.09 1.46
C GLU A 90 -5.45 -4.25 1.80
N SER A 91 -4.98 -5.46 2.11
CA SER A 91 -3.56 -5.66 2.43
C SER A 91 -2.65 -5.35 1.23
N LEU A 92 -3.09 -5.64 0.01
CA LEU A 92 -2.35 -5.31 -1.22
C LEU A 92 -2.26 -3.79 -1.42
N ILE A 93 -3.35 -3.06 -1.16
CA ILE A 93 -3.40 -1.60 -1.22
C ILE A 93 -2.45 -0.99 -0.18
N GLU A 94 -2.45 -1.52 1.05
CA GLU A 94 -1.55 -1.08 2.12
C GLU A 94 -0.08 -1.31 1.74
N SER A 95 0.27 -2.49 1.23
CA SER A 95 1.63 -2.78 0.74
C SER A 95 2.05 -1.82 -0.38
N LEU A 96 1.16 -1.52 -1.31
CA LEU A 96 1.40 -0.59 -2.40
C LEU A 96 1.62 0.85 -1.90
N MET A 97 0.80 1.34 -0.97
CA MET A 97 0.97 2.68 -0.39
C MET A 97 2.28 2.79 0.40
N ASN A 98 2.61 1.77 1.19
CA ASN A 98 3.87 1.73 1.95
C ASN A 98 5.10 1.72 1.06
N LEU A 99 5.08 0.94 -0.03
CA LEU A 99 6.17 0.93 -1.01
C LEU A 99 6.36 2.33 -1.61
N ARG A 100 5.29 2.97 -2.09
CA ARG A 100 5.38 4.33 -2.65
C ARG A 100 5.91 5.33 -1.63
N LEU A 101 5.42 5.30 -0.39
CA LEU A 101 5.91 6.16 0.69
C LEU A 101 7.42 5.98 0.87
N TYR A 102 7.87 4.74 1.03
CA TYR A 102 9.29 4.44 1.22
C TYR A 102 10.13 4.98 0.05
N MET A 103 9.73 4.68 -1.18
CA MET A 103 10.44 5.13 -2.38
C MET A 103 10.48 6.66 -2.48
N ILE A 104 9.40 7.37 -2.16
CA ILE A 104 9.34 8.84 -2.13
C ILE A 104 10.27 9.41 -1.05
N LEU A 105 10.33 8.78 0.12
CA LEU A 105 11.20 9.23 1.20
C LEU A 105 12.67 9.07 0.83
N GLN A 106 13.06 7.94 0.23
CA GLN A 106 14.44 7.65 -0.18
C GLN A 106 14.89 8.43 -1.41
N LEU A 107 14.08 8.43 -2.47
CA LEU A 107 14.48 8.94 -3.78
C LEU A 107 13.94 10.35 -4.06
N GLY A 108 13.02 10.85 -3.24
CA GLY A 108 12.35 12.13 -3.44
C GLY A 108 11.06 12.01 -4.25
N ALA A 109 10.14 12.95 -4.03
CA ALA A 109 8.88 13.03 -4.76
C ALA A 109 9.12 13.51 -6.20
N ARG A 110 8.39 12.93 -7.16
CA ARG A 110 8.41 13.33 -8.57
C ARG A 110 6.99 13.28 -9.14
N VAL A 111 6.51 14.42 -9.61
CA VAL A 111 5.19 14.54 -10.27
C VAL A 111 5.15 13.66 -11.52
N ASP A 112 4.00 13.04 -11.76
CA ASP A 112 3.72 12.13 -12.89
C ASP A 112 4.55 10.84 -12.91
N ASP A 113 5.33 10.56 -11.85
CA ASP A 113 6.04 9.29 -11.71
C ASP A 113 5.10 8.18 -11.19
N PRO A 114 5.09 6.99 -11.82
CA PRO A 114 4.18 5.89 -11.41
C PRO A 114 4.40 5.36 -9.98
N VAL A 115 5.55 5.65 -9.38
CA VAL A 115 5.95 5.24 -8.02
C VAL A 115 6.15 6.46 -7.11
N LEU A 116 6.87 7.47 -7.60
CA LEU A 116 7.33 8.61 -6.81
C LEU A 116 6.34 9.79 -6.76
N ASP A 117 5.19 9.70 -7.42
CA ASP A 117 4.18 10.74 -7.34
C ASP A 117 3.32 10.59 -6.06
N PRO A 118 3.41 11.55 -5.12
CA PRO A 118 2.59 11.51 -3.92
C PRO A 118 1.09 11.63 -4.19
N ALA A 119 0.68 12.21 -5.32
CA ALA A 119 -0.72 12.30 -5.71
C ALA A 119 -1.36 10.92 -5.88
N LEU A 120 -0.56 9.90 -6.23
CA LEU A 120 -1.03 8.51 -6.32
C LEU A 120 -1.31 7.90 -4.94
N ILE A 121 -0.61 8.32 -3.89
CA ILE A 121 -0.92 7.90 -2.50
C ILE A 121 -2.19 8.61 -2.03
N ILE A 122 -2.32 9.92 -2.31
CA ILE A 122 -3.49 10.72 -1.94
C ILE A 122 -4.75 10.20 -2.63
N SER A 123 -4.68 9.94 -3.94
CA SER A 123 -5.82 9.39 -4.70
C SER A 123 -6.23 8.02 -4.16
N CYS A 124 -5.24 7.15 -3.91
CA CYS A 124 -5.50 5.84 -3.32
C CYS A 124 -6.16 5.94 -1.93
N PHE A 125 -5.78 6.91 -1.11
CA PHE A 125 -6.42 7.17 0.18
C PHE A 125 -7.91 7.52 0.00
N PHE A 126 -8.22 8.51 -0.83
CA PHE A 126 -9.61 8.96 -1.03
C PHE A 126 -10.49 7.94 -1.74
N GLU A 127 -9.95 7.19 -2.71
CA GLU A 127 -10.67 6.14 -3.44
C GLU A 127 -11.08 4.95 -2.55
N ASN A 128 -10.43 4.79 -1.39
CA ASN A 128 -10.66 3.67 -0.48
C ASN A 128 -11.17 4.13 0.90
N LEU A 129 -11.81 5.30 0.98
CA LEU A 129 -12.52 5.74 2.18
C LEU A 129 -13.85 4.99 2.31
N GLU A 130 -14.03 4.30 3.44
CA GLU A 130 -15.29 3.64 3.79
C GLU A 130 -16.28 4.60 4.49
N PHE A 131 -15.77 5.66 5.11
CA PHE A 131 -16.55 6.59 5.91
C PHE A 131 -16.32 8.03 5.45
N SER A 132 -17.36 8.87 5.62
CA SER A 132 -17.19 10.32 5.54
C SER A 132 -16.29 10.83 6.68
N TYR A 133 -15.85 12.08 6.57
CA TYR A 133 -15.05 12.72 7.61
C TYR A 133 -15.86 12.82 8.92
N GLU A 134 -17.11 13.25 8.83
CA GLU A 134 -18.04 13.43 9.95
C GLU A 134 -18.33 12.09 10.65
N ASP A 135 -18.61 11.04 9.88
CA ASP A 135 -18.86 9.71 10.42
C ASP A 135 -17.62 9.15 11.13
N THR A 136 -16.44 9.36 10.54
CA THR A 136 -15.17 8.94 11.14
C THR A 136 -14.97 9.66 12.48
N LEU A 137 -15.19 10.97 12.53
CA LEU A 137 -15.01 11.76 13.75
C LEU A 137 -15.95 11.31 14.87
N ALA A 138 -17.21 11.04 14.55
CA ALA A 138 -18.19 10.54 15.49
C ALA A 138 -17.79 9.17 16.05
N LYS A 139 -17.42 8.22 15.17
CA LYS A 139 -16.99 6.87 15.55
C LYS A 139 -15.69 6.88 16.37
N ALA A 140 -14.69 7.64 15.93
CA ALA A 140 -13.41 7.80 16.63
C ALA A 140 -13.62 8.33 18.06
N SER A 141 -14.53 9.29 18.24
CA SER A 141 -14.85 9.84 19.56
C SER A 141 -15.47 8.80 20.50
N VAL A 142 -16.35 7.93 19.98
CA VAL A 142 -16.93 6.82 20.75
C VAL A 142 -15.85 5.85 21.22
N TRP A 143 -14.99 5.38 20.32
CA TRP A 143 -13.91 4.47 20.66
C TRP A 143 -12.90 5.09 21.62
N LYS A 144 -12.49 6.35 21.40
CA LYS A 144 -11.59 7.07 22.30
C LYS A 144 -12.17 7.21 23.71
N LYS A 145 -13.47 7.45 23.83
CA LYS A 145 -14.15 7.51 25.13
C LYS A 145 -14.16 6.13 25.81
N LEU A 146 -14.54 5.08 25.07
CA LEU A 146 -14.57 3.70 25.61
C LEU A 146 -13.20 3.26 26.14
N PHE A 147 -12.12 3.51 25.39
CA PHE A 147 -10.77 3.18 25.84
C PHE A 147 -10.28 4.05 27.00
N ARG A 148 -10.69 5.32 27.06
CA ARG A 148 -10.37 6.22 28.18
C ARG A 148 -11.05 5.79 29.47
N ASP A 149 -12.34 5.47 29.37
CA ASP A 149 -13.16 5.07 30.53
C ASP A 149 -12.72 3.68 31.05
N ASN A 150 -12.04 2.89 30.20
CA ASN A 150 -11.39 1.61 30.53
C ASN A 150 -12.32 0.62 31.25
N ILE A 151 -13.56 0.53 30.78
CA ILE A 151 -14.59 -0.36 31.32
C ILE A 151 -14.59 -1.67 30.49
N PRO A 152 -14.08 -2.80 31.01
CA PRO A 152 -13.86 -4.02 30.23
C PRO A 152 -15.14 -4.59 29.62
N GLU A 153 -16.27 -4.54 30.33
CA GLU A 153 -17.55 -5.05 29.87
C GLU A 153 -18.08 -4.23 28.68
N ALA A 154 -18.00 -2.89 28.77
CA ALA A 154 -18.44 -2.00 27.70
C ALA A 154 -17.56 -2.14 26.44
N ILE A 155 -16.26 -2.33 26.62
CA ILE A 155 -15.32 -2.58 25.52
C ILE A 155 -15.63 -3.92 24.84
N SER A 156 -15.83 -4.99 25.64
CA SER A 156 -16.13 -6.33 25.12
C SER A 156 -17.45 -6.34 24.33
N GLN A 157 -18.51 -5.75 24.87
CA GLN A 157 -19.80 -5.66 24.22
C GLN A 157 -19.73 -4.88 22.90
N LYS A 158 -19.00 -3.76 22.87
CA LYS A 158 -18.81 -2.97 21.64
C LYS A 158 -17.97 -3.73 20.60
N LEU A 159 -16.92 -4.43 21.03
CA LEU A 159 -16.09 -5.25 20.15
C LEU A 159 -16.88 -6.37 19.47
N GLU A 160 -17.80 -7.01 20.18
CA GLU A 160 -18.67 -8.06 19.61
C GLU A 160 -19.64 -7.49 18.57
N SER A 161 -20.22 -6.31 18.85
CA SER A 161 -21.15 -5.64 17.93
C SER A 161 -20.46 -5.09 16.69
N ASP A 162 -19.31 -4.42 16.86
CA ASP A 162 -18.78 -3.48 15.87
C ASP A 162 -17.34 -3.80 15.45
N MET A 163 -17.01 -5.08 15.42
CA MET A 163 -15.67 -5.57 15.06
C MET A 163 -15.21 -5.08 13.68
N GLU A 164 -16.11 -5.06 12.69
CA GLU A 164 -15.79 -4.58 11.34
C GLU A 164 -15.52 -3.07 11.33
N GLU A 165 -16.31 -2.28 12.06
CA GLU A 165 -16.07 -0.84 12.19
C GLU A 165 -14.67 -0.58 12.78
N LEU A 166 -14.32 -1.29 13.86
CA LEU A 166 -12.99 -1.16 14.47
C LEU A 166 -11.88 -1.51 13.49
N ARG A 167 -12.04 -2.58 12.70
CA ARG A 167 -11.10 -2.95 11.65
C ARG A 167 -10.94 -1.83 10.63
N SER A 168 -12.04 -1.26 10.15
CA SER A 168 -12.02 -0.16 9.18
C SER A 168 -11.38 1.11 9.73
N LEU A 169 -11.64 1.47 10.98
CA LEU A 169 -10.98 2.62 11.64
C LEU A 169 -9.48 2.40 11.82
N LYS A 170 -9.04 1.18 12.15
CA LYS A 170 -7.61 0.85 12.24
C LYS A 170 -6.91 0.93 10.88
N LYS A 171 -7.54 0.43 9.81
CA LYS A 171 -7.03 0.58 8.43
C LYS A 171 -6.89 2.05 8.06
N LEU A 172 -7.92 2.84 8.35
CA LEU A 172 -7.90 4.27 8.10
C LEU A 172 -6.76 4.96 8.84
N LYS A 173 -6.52 4.61 10.11
CA LYS A 173 -5.39 5.13 10.89
C LYS A 173 -4.04 4.80 10.26
N LEU A 174 -3.85 3.58 9.76
CA LEU A 174 -2.62 3.19 9.06
C LEU A 174 -2.38 4.06 7.83
N ARG A 175 -3.42 4.26 7.00
CA ARG A 175 -3.33 5.11 5.79
C ARG A 175 -3.08 6.58 6.11
N LEU A 176 -3.76 7.11 7.12
CA LEU A 176 -3.52 8.46 7.61
C LEU A 176 -2.10 8.62 8.16
N GLY A 177 -1.53 7.56 8.75
CA GLY A 177 -0.12 7.53 9.14
C GLY A 177 0.81 7.77 7.95
N ILE A 178 0.54 7.13 6.81
CA ILE A 178 1.30 7.34 5.56
C ILE A 178 1.21 8.81 5.10
N ILE A 179 -0.01 9.38 5.08
CA ILE A 179 -0.22 10.78 4.67
C ILE A 179 0.47 11.75 5.65
N LYS A 180 0.37 11.48 6.96
CA LYS A 180 1.06 12.24 8.01
C LYS A 180 2.56 12.26 7.78
N THR A 181 3.18 11.11 7.48
CA THR A 181 4.60 11.03 7.17
C THR A 181 4.98 11.84 5.93
N LEU A 182 4.15 11.87 4.88
CA LEU A 182 4.41 12.70 3.70
C LEU A 182 4.38 14.21 4.03
N LEU A 183 3.42 14.65 4.85
CA LEU A 183 3.32 16.05 5.30
C LEU A 183 4.53 16.43 6.15
N GLU A 184 4.89 15.61 7.13
CA GLU A 184 6.00 15.87 8.06
C GLU A 184 7.36 15.94 7.34
N ASN A 185 7.51 15.20 6.23
CA ASN A 185 8.73 15.20 5.41
C ASN A 185 8.68 16.20 4.24
N ASN A 186 7.70 17.11 4.21
CA ASN A 186 7.50 18.09 3.14
C ASN A 186 7.47 17.48 1.73
N ARG A 187 6.92 16.25 1.61
CA ARG A 187 6.79 15.53 0.34
C ARG A 187 5.50 15.89 -0.39
N ILE A 188 4.55 16.50 0.30
CA ILE A 188 3.31 17.04 -0.26
C ILE A 188 3.04 18.43 0.30
N ALA A 189 2.37 19.27 -0.50
CA ALA A 189 1.93 20.57 -0.05
C ALA A 189 0.82 20.41 1.01
N PRO A 190 0.86 21.17 2.11
CA PRO A 190 -0.23 21.18 3.07
C PRO A 190 -1.54 21.64 2.41
N ASN A 191 -2.60 20.87 2.58
CA ASN A 191 -3.96 21.23 2.18
C ASN A 191 -4.89 21.06 3.38
N GLN A 192 -5.84 21.99 3.57
CA GLN A 192 -6.81 21.98 4.66
C GLN A 192 -7.55 20.65 4.81
N VAL A 193 -7.93 20.01 3.70
CA VAL A 193 -8.64 18.72 3.72
C VAL A 193 -7.75 17.63 4.31
N LEU A 194 -6.51 17.50 3.84
CA LEU A 194 -5.57 16.50 4.36
C LEU A 194 -5.20 16.77 5.82
N GLN A 195 -5.03 18.04 6.19
CA GLN A 195 -4.76 18.41 7.57
C GLN A 195 -5.93 18.06 8.50
N ALA A 196 -7.18 18.27 8.06
CA ALA A 196 -8.36 17.87 8.83
C ALA A 196 -8.42 16.34 9.03
N TRP A 197 -8.10 15.58 7.98
CA TRP A 197 -8.01 14.11 8.06
C TRP A 197 -6.85 13.62 8.94
N VAL A 198 -5.69 14.29 8.92
CA VAL A 198 -4.56 13.92 9.76
C VAL A 198 -4.78 14.30 11.22
N SER A 199 -5.52 15.37 11.52
CA SER A 199 -5.80 15.78 12.90
C SER A 199 -6.64 14.77 13.68
N ILE A 200 -7.45 13.95 12.99
CA ILE A 200 -8.23 12.88 13.62
C ILE A 200 -7.41 11.60 13.88
N TRP A 201 -6.20 11.49 13.31
CA TRP A 201 -5.36 10.28 13.41
C TRP A 201 -5.09 9.85 14.86
N GLU A 202 -4.84 10.80 15.76
CA GLU A 202 -4.59 10.54 17.19
C GLU A 202 -5.85 10.08 17.95
N ASN A 203 -7.03 10.33 17.37
CA ASN A 203 -8.31 9.95 17.95
C ASN A 203 -8.79 8.57 17.48
N LEU A 204 -8.17 8.03 16.43
CA LEU A 204 -8.49 6.70 15.92
C LEU A 204 -7.91 5.61 16.84
N PRO A 205 -8.59 4.45 16.94
CA PRO A 205 -8.21 3.34 17.82
C PRO A 205 -6.96 2.56 17.38
#